data_AF-U9V476-F1
#
_entry.id   AF-U9V476-F1
#
_cell.length_a   1.000
_cell.length_b   1.000
_cell.length_c   1.000
_cell.angle_alpha   90.00
_cell.angle_beta   90.00
_cell.angle_gamma   90.00
#
_symmetry.space_group_name_H-M   'P 1'
#
loop_
_entity.id
_entity.type
_entity.pdbx_description
1 polymer ?
#
loop_
_entity_poly.entity_id
_entity_poly.type
_entity_poly.pdbx_seq_one_letter_code
_entity_poly.pdbx_strand_id
1 'polypeptide(L)'
;RQLGRNTRRVFKYDSISTEQWTAFADNLDKLCPIDPLIFDAWPLNQKCEYLHSRIIKAANSTLPSVTVGNTYVPKKPKDLESLCQSYRFLSKVAKTIRSLHKTPISYSIHYETKWSSYYIRLNNLLSLYKQTFVTPIILPPFLRDARIDDFANLLQMLENMTLLLRSLLLLKEKEFQASSIQAKIDARNDNFTNDISTFIESALSRTRRRIVLDRVFIDHPTHPTLLTSPDAIDQEVIEHFQNFVPITSTPPSSIQDLPERWSNAYAPLADVSPAIFDSLMDPPTLDEWSSTISSMPNDKAPGPSMISYEMLKHLGPSASTLLFNLICA
;
A
#
# COMPACT_ATOMS: atom_id res chain seq x y z
N ARG A 1 1.44 -6.18 1.94
CA ARG A 1 0.43 -5.16 2.34
C ARG A 1 1.13 -3.88 2.81
N GLN A 2 1.21 -2.84 1.97
CA GLN A 2 1.81 -1.52 2.29
C GLN A 2 0.79 -0.49 2.83
N LEU A 3 -0.46 -0.89 3.10
CA LEU A 3 -1.56 0.01 3.47
C LEU A 3 -1.32 0.84 4.77
N GLY A 4 -0.22 0.61 5.51
CA GLY A 4 0.17 1.40 6.67
C GLY A 4 1.47 2.22 6.53
N ARG A 5 2.15 2.21 5.37
CA ARG A 5 3.39 3.00 5.17
C ARG A 5 3.06 4.30 4.44
N ASN A 6 3.34 5.43 5.08
CA ASN A 6 3.23 6.78 4.49
C ASN A 6 4.28 7.06 3.40
N THR A 7 5.13 6.09 3.09
CA THR A 7 6.17 6.18 2.08
C THR A 7 6.33 4.84 1.35
N ARG A 8 6.63 4.89 0.06
CA ARG A 8 7.03 3.74 -0.76
C ARG A 8 8.45 3.93 -1.29
N ARG A 9 9.21 2.85 -1.40
CA ARG A 9 10.52 2.86 -2.05
C ARG A 9 10.33 2.63 -3.55
N VAL A 10 11.04 3.40 -4.37
CA VAL A 10 11.04 3.29 -5.83
C VAL A 10 12.48 3.14 -6.29
N PHE A 11 12.79 2.07 -7.00
CA PHE A 11 14.12 1.83 -7.58
C PHE A 11 14.32 2.68 -8.83
N LYS A 12 15.55 3.15 -9.06
CA LYS A 12 15.91 4.01 -10.19
C LYS A 12 16.63 3.21 -11.27
N TYR A 13 15.90 2.37 -12.01
CA TYR A 13 16.47 1.43 -12.97
C TYR A 13 17.28 2.09 -14.09
N ASP A 14 16.84 3.25 -14.58
CA ASP A 14 17.55 4.03 -15.63
C ASP A 14 18.98 4.45 -15.27
N SER A 15 19.30 4.46 -13.97
CA SER A 15 20.60 4.90 -13.45
C SER A 15 21.51 3.76 -12.99
N ILE A 16 21.10 2.50 -13.17
CA ILE A 16 21.83 1.34 -12.67
C ILE A 16 22.89 0.91 -13.66
N SER A 17 24.15 0.89 -13.23
CA SER A 17 25.26 0.40 -14.05
C SER A 17 25.27 -1.13 -14.10
N THR A 18 25.95 -1.69 -15.10
CA THR A 18 26.20 -3.14 -15.18
C THR A 18 26.86 -3.68 -13.92
N GLU A 19 27.82 -2.95 -13.34
CA GLU A 19 28.49 -3.32 -12.08
C GLU A 19 27.52 -3.43 -10.90
N GLN A 20 26.53 -2.53 -10.82
CA GLN A 20 25.50 -2.58 -9.76
C GLN A 20 24.56 -3.76 -9.96
N TRP A 21 24.23 -4.11 -11.20
CA TRP A 21 23.46 -5.32 -11.51
C TRP A 21 24.24 -6.59 -11.17
N THR A 22 25.54 -6.64 -11.47
CA THR A 22 26.41 -7.74 -11.05
C THR A 22 26.47 -7.83 -9.53
N ALA A 23 26.63 -6.71 -8.82
CA ALA A 23 26.62 -6.69 -7.36
C ALA A 23 25.28 -7.15 -6.76
N PHE A 24 24.16 -6.83 -7.41
CA PHE A 24 22.83 -7.33 -7.04
C PHE A 24 22.74 -8.86 -7.21
N ALA A 25 23.15 -9.38 -8.36
CA ALA A 25 23.15 -10.82 -8.65
C ALA A 25 24.02 -11.60 -7.65
N ASP A 26 25.26 -11.16 -7.43
CA ASP A 26 26.20 -11.78 -6.51
C ASP A 26 25.69 -11.79 -5.06
N ASN A 27 25.06 -10.69 -4.63
CA ASN A 27 24.48 -10.60 -3.29
C ASN A 27 23.27 -11.53 -3.16
N LEU A 28 22.41 -11.57 -4.17
CA LEU A 28 21.24 -12.43 -4.18
C LEU A 28 21.63 -13.92 -4.09
N ASP A 29 22.61 -14.35 -4.89
CA ASP A 29 23.07 -15.74 -4.86
C ASP A 29 23.70 -16.10 -3.50
N LYS A 30 24.45 -15.18 -2.88
CA LYS A 30 24.93 -15.36 -1.50
C LYS A 30 23.80 -15.51 -0.47
N LEU A 31 22.64 -14.89 -0.71
CA LEU A 31 21.46 -15.03 0.15
C LEU A 31 20.68 -16.33 -0.11
N CYS A 32 20.98 -17.04 -1.20
CA CYS A 32 20.33 -18.27 -1.66
C CYS A 32 21.26 -19.51 -1.59
N PRO A 33 21.85 -19.88 -0.44
CA PRO A 33 22.80 -21.00 -0.36
C PRO A 33 22.12 -22.39 -0.39
N ILE A 34 20.85 -22.46 -0.75
CA ILE A 34 20.07 -23.71 -0.64
C ILE A 34 20.33 -24.62 -1.84
N ASP A 35 20.41 -25.93 -1.57
CA ASP A 35 20.45 -26.95 -2.61
C ASP A 35 19.13 -26.97 -3.39
N PRO A 36 19.16 -26.89 -4.74
CA PRO A 36 17.96 -26.95 -5.57
C PRO A 36 17.06 -28.16 -5.30
N LEU A 37 17.61 -29.34 -4.99
CA LEU A 37 16.82 -30.55 -4.70
C LEU A 37 16.03 -30.41 -3.39
N ILE A 38 16.61 -29.76 -2.39
CA ILE A 38 15.92 -29.48 -1.12
C ILE A 38 14.84 -28.43 -1.35
N PHE A 39 15.14 -27.42 -2.16
CA PHE A 39 14.17 -26.39 -2.53
C PHE A 39 12.97 -26.98 -3.25
N ASP A 40 13.17 -27.93 -4.18
CA ASP A 40 12.12 -28.58 -4.97
C ASP A 40 11.10 -29.32 -4.12
N ALA A 41 11.52 -29.90 -3.00
CA ALA A 41 10.65 -30.59 -2.07
C ALA A 41 9.74 -29.66 -1.24
N TRP A 42 9.93 -28.35 -1.29
CA TRP A 42 9.15 -27.41 -0.49
C TRP A 42 7.75 -27.13 -1.05
N PRO A 43 6.77 -26.80 -0.19
CA PRO A 43 5.48 -26.27 -0.64
C PRO A 43 5.62 -25.00 -1.46
N LEU A 44 4.77 -24.82 -2.48
CA LEU A 44 4.83 -23.67 -3.40
C LEU A 44 4.90 -22.31 -2.69
N ASN A 45 4.05 -22.10 -1.67
CA ASN A 45 4.05 -20.85 -0.90
C ASN A 45 5.38 -20.60 -0.20
N GLN A 46 6.04 -21.64 0.29
CA GLN A 46 7.34 -21.54 0.94
C GLN A 46 8.45 -21.19 -0.07
N LYS A 47 8.43 -21.82 -1.26
CA LYS A 47 9.34 -21.48 -2.36
C LYS A 47 9.18 -20.01 -2.77
N CYS A 48 7.93 -19.55 -2.97
CA CYS A 48 7.60 -18.17 -3.32
C CYS A 48 8.10 -17.16 -2.29
N GLU A 49 7.79 -17.36 -1.00
CA GLU A 49 8.23 -16.46 0.09
C GLU A 49 9.76 -16.46 0.25
N TYR A 50 10.42 -17.61 0.05
CA TYR A 50 11.87 -17.72 0.13
C TYR A 50 12.56 -16.86 -0.93
N LEU A 51 12.16 -16.99 -2.20
CA LEU A 51 12.73 -16.21 -3.31
C LEU A 51 12.35 -14.74 -3.17
N HIS A 52 11.08 -14.45 -2.87
CA HIS A 52 10.58 -13.09 -2.72
C HIS A 52 11.39 -12.29 -1.69
N SER A 53 11.51 -12.82 -0.48
CA SER A 53 12.20 -12.14 0.62
C SER A 53 13.65 -11.83 0.30
N ARG A 54 14.33 -12.70 -0.46
CA ARG A 54 15.75 -12.56 -0.82
C ARG A 54 15.97 -11.61 -1.97
N ILE A 55 15.16 -11.69 -3.03
CA ILE A 55 15.19 -10.73 -4.15
C ILE A 55 15.00 -9.31 -3.60
N ILE A 56 13.98 -9.11 -2.76
CA ILE A 56 13.71 -7.80 -2.17
C ILE A 56 14.84 -7.36 -1.22
N LYS A 57 15.42 -8.27 -0.44
CA LYS A 57 16.54 -7.96 0.45
C LYS A 57 17.80 -7.55 -0.32
N ALA A 58 18.18 -8.31 -1.35
CA ALA A 58 19.29 -8.00 -2.24
C ALA A 58 19.09 -6.64 -2.92
N ALA A 59 17.93 -6.44 -3.56
CA ALA A 59 17.58 -5.20 -4.24
C ALA A 59 17.66 -3.99 -3.32
N ASN A 60 17.11 -4.09 -2.10
CA ASN A 60 17.13 -3.01 -1.13
C ASN A 60 18.54 -2.62 -0.65
N SER A 61 19.50 -3.54 -0.73
CA SER A 61 20.87 -3.35 -0.26
C SER A 61 21.83 -2.87 -1.36
N THR A 62 21.54 -3.18 -2.63
CA THR A 62 22.47 -2.96 -3.76
C THR A 62 21.95 -1.93 -4.76
N LEU A 63 20.65 -1.90 -5.04
CA LEU A 63 20.09 -1.06 -6.08
C LEU A 63 19.75 0.35 -5.56
N PRO A 64 20.07 1.41 -6.33
CA PRO A 64 19.71 2.78 -5.97
C PRO A 64 18.18 2.95 -5.93
N SER A 65 17.68 3.59 -4.88
CA SER A 65 16.26 3.83 -4.70
C SER A 65 15.98 5.15 -4.00
N VAL A 66 14.77 5.67 -4.21
CA VAL A 66 14.24 6.85 -3.52
C VAL A 66 13.00 6.49 -2.72
N THR A 67 12.86 7.14 -1.57
CA THR A 67 11.65 7.03 -0.75
C THR A 67 10.69 8.13 -1.17
N VAL A 68 9.54 7.74 -1.75
CA VAL A 68 8.48 8.66 -2.17
C VAL A 68 7.39 8.66 -1.10
N GLY A 69 7.04 9.85 -0.60
CA GLY A 69 5.94 10.04 0.33
C GLY A 69 4.58 9.85 -0.34
N ASN A 70 3.62 9.33 0.41
CA ASN A 70 2.22 9.35 0.00
C ASN A 70 1.74 10.81 0.02
N THR A 71 1.14 11.30 -1.06
CA THR A 71 0.60 12.67 -1.15
C THR A 71 -0.68 12.85 -0.32
N TYR A 72 -1.24 11.75 0.18
CA TYR A 72 -2.40 11.75 1.06
C TYR A 72 -2.04 12.18 2.49
N VAL A 73 -2.53 13.36 2.90
CA VAL A 73 -2.48 13.81 4.29
C VAL A 73 -3.85 13.52 4.93
N PRO A 74 -3.96 12.53 5.84
CA PRO A 74 -5.20 12.34 6.58
C PRO A 74 -5.52 13.60 7.37
N LYS A 75 -6.77 14.08 7.26
CA LYS A 75 -7.26 15.23 8.05
C LYS A 75 -7.32 14.83 9.52
N LYS A 76 -6.25 15.14 10.27
CA LYS A 76 -6.21 14.91 11.72
C LYS A 76 -7.12 15.93 12.44
N PRO A 77 -7.72 15.57 13.58
CA PRO A 77 -8.40 16.54 14.43
C PRO A 77 -7.44 17.64 14.89
N LYS A 78 -7.95 18.86 15.06
CA LYS A 78 -7.15 20.02 15.49
C LYS A 78 -6.40 19.78 16.80
N ASP A 79 -7.00 19.07 17.74
CA ASP A 79 -6.39 18.77 19.04
C ASP A 79 -5.19 17.84 18.91
N LEU A 80 -5.28 16.84 18.03
CA LEU A 80 -4.19 15.90 17.74
C LEU A 80 -3.03 16.61 17.01
N GLU A 81 -3.37 17.54 16.12
CA GLU A 81 -2.38 18.39 15.47
C GLU A 81 -1.68 19.31 16.46
N SER A 82 -2.43 19.97 17.35
CA SER A 82 -1.90 20.80 18.44
C SER A 82 -0.98 20.00 19.37
N LEU A 83 -1.36 18.77 19.72
CA LEU A 83 -0.52 17.86 20.50
C LEU A 83 0.79 17.49 19.77
N CYS A 84 0.72 17.22 18.47
CA CYS A 84 1.91 16.97 17.66
C CYS A 84 2.84 18.20 17.62
N GLN A 85 2.28 19.41 17.48
CA GLN A 85 3.05 20.65 17.52
C GLN A 85 3.72 20.88 18.88
N SER A 86 3.01 20.61 19.98
CA SER A 86 3.53 20.67 21.35
C SER A 86 4.69 19.69 21.56
N TYR A 87 4.56 18.45 21.09
CA TYR A 87 5.62 17.45 21.10
C TYR A 87 6.86 17.87 20.30
N ARG A 88 6.67 18.39 19.08
CA ARG A 88 7.76 18.88 18.23
C ARG A 88 8.48 20.07 18.87
N PHE A 89 7.72 20.98 19.47
CA PHE A 89 8.27 22.11 20.20
C PHE A 89 9.13 21.65 21.37
N LEU A 90 8.62 20.76 22.23
CA LEU A 90 9.34 20.25 23.38
C LEU A 90 10.61 19.50 22.98
N SER A 91 10.54 18.67 21.92
CA SER A 91 11.71 18.00 21.34
C SER A 91 12.77 19.00 20.85
N LYS A 92 12.35 20.14 20.29
CA LYS A 92 13.25 21.22 19.86
C LYS A 92 13.92 21.92 21.04
N VAL A 93 13.18 22.15 22.13
CA VAL A 93 13.73 22.74 23.36
C VAL A 93 14.75 21.78 23.97
N ALA A 94 14.41 20.50 24.15
CA ALA A 94 15.33 19.49 24.68
C ALA A 94 16.62 19.40 23.85
N LYS A 95 16.53 19.44 22.51
CA LYS A 95 17.71 19.50 21.63
C LYS A 95 18.57 20.74 21.86
N THR A 96 17.95 21.89 22.09
CA THR A 96 18.65 23.16 22.35
C THR A 96 19.41 23.09 23.68
N ILE A 97 18.76 22.62 24.75
CA ILE A 97 19.38 22.44 26.07
C ILE A 97 20.48 21.37 26.02
N ARG A 98 20.27 20.27 25.29
CA ARG A 98 21.29 19.23 25.08
C ARG A 98 22.54 19.79 24.40
N SER A 99 22.38 20.72 23.47
CA SER A 99 23.52 21.40 22.84
C SER A 99 24.29 22.24 23.85
N LEU A 100 23.59 23.05 24.67
CA LEU A 100 24.21 23.88 25.69
C LEU A 100 24.91 23.05 26.77
N HIS A 101 24.31 21.93 27.18
CA HIS A 101 24.92 20.98 28.12
C HIS A 101 26.22 20.38 27.56
N LYS A 102 26.27 20.05 26.26
CA LYS A 102 27.47 19.50 25.61
C LYS A 102 28.57 20.54 25.40
N THR A 103 28.20 21.79 25.13
CA THR A 103 29.15 22.89 24.88
C THR A 103 28.77 24.14 25.69
N PRO A 104 28.99 24.15 27.02
CA PRO A 104 28.56 25.27 27.87
C PRO A 104 29.16 26.63 27.48
N ILE A 105 30.36 26.63 26.90
CA ILE A 105 31.08 27.82 26.44
C ILE A 105 30.34 28.54 25.29
N SER A 106 29.45 27.85 24.57
CA SER A 106 28.64 28.48 23.51
C SER A 106 27.45 29.29 24.04
N TYR A 107 27.28 29.36 25.37
CA TYR A 107 26.23 30.16 25.99
C TYR A 107 26.40 31.64 25.63
N SER A 108 25.28 32.30 25.34
CA SER A 108 25.22 33.72 25.03
C SER A 108 23.85 34.28 25.41
N ILE A 109 23.75 35.61 25.48
CA ILE A 109 22.48 36.30 25.78
C ILE A 109 21.34 35.94 24.81
N HIS A 110 21.67 35.49 23.60
CA HIS A 110 20.69 35.01 22.62
C HIS A 110 19.95 33.75 23.10
N TYR A 111 20.62 32.85 23.83
CA TYR A 111 19.96 31.66 24.39
C TYR A 111 19.01 32.03 25.52
N GLU A 112 19.36 33.05 26.30
CA GLU A 112 18.52 33.57 27.39
C GLU A 112 17.22 34.19 26.85
N THR A 113 17.30 35.06 25.84
CA THR A 113 16.10 35.67 25.23
C THR A 113 15.21 34.61 24.57
N LYS A 114 15.82 33.62 23.92
CA LYS A 114 15.11 32.48 23.35
C LYS A 114 14.47 31.61 24.43
N TRP A 115 15.14 31.40 25.56
CA TRP A 115 14.59 30.67 26.69
C TRP A 115 13.39 31.37 27.30
N SER A 116 13.40 32.70 27.46
CA SER A 116 12.22 33.42 27.97
C SER A 116 10.97 33.15 27.12
N SER A 117 11.12 33.09 25.79
CA SER A 117 10.02 32.71 24.89
C SER A 117 9.61 31.24 25.06
N TYR A 118 10.56 30.35 25.29
CA TYR A 118 10.30 28.92 25.53
C TYR A 118 9.62 28.69 26.86
N TYR A 119 10.05 29.37 27.91
CA TYR A 119 9.53 29.28 29.26
C TYR A 119 8.02 29.57 29.30
N ILE A 120 7.56 30.66 28.67
CA ILE A 120 6.13 30.98 28.57
C ILE A 120 5.36 29.83 27.90
N ARG A 121 5.86 29.35 26.76
CA ARG A 121 5.20 28.28 25.99
C ARG A 121 5.23 26.93 26.72
N LEU A 122 6.30 26.62 27.45
CA LEU A 122 6.42 25.41 28.26
C LEU A 122 5.43 25.43 29.43
N ASN A 123 5.27 26.56 30.11
CA ASN A 123 4.27 26.69 31.18
C ASN A 123 2.84 26.54 30.66
N ASN A 124 2.54 27.12 29.49
CA ASN A 124 1.24 26.90 28.83
C ASN A 124 1.04 25.42 28.48
N LEU A 125 2.08 24.74 28.00
CA LEU A 125 2.05 23.30 27.70
C LEU A 125 1.81 22.46 28.96
N LEU A 126 2.49 22.78 30.07
CA LEU A 126 2.30 22.10 31.35
C LEU A 126 0.87 22.26 31.86
N SER A 127 0.29 23.45 31.72
CA SER A 127 -1.11 23.73 32.06
C SER A 127 -2.07 22.92 31.16
N LEU A 128 -1.84 22.93 29.85
CA LEU A 128 -2.69 22.26 28.87
C LEU A 128 -2.72 20.73 29.04
N TYR A 129 -1.58 20.12 29.38
CA TYR A 129 -1.45 18.67 29.58
C TYR A 129 -1.21 18.29 31.05
N LYS A 130 -1.79 19.03 31.99
CA LYS A 130 -1.63 18.80 33.45
C LYS A 130 -1.95 17.37 33.90
N GLN A 131 -2.87 16.70 33.21
CA GLN A 131 -3.23 15.29 33.49
C GLN A 131 -2.14 14.30 33.06
N THR A 132 -1.28 14.70 32.11
CA THR A 132 -0.15 13.89 31.62
C THR A 132 1.09 14.09 32.48
N PHE A 133 1.29 15.30 33.00
CA PHE A 133 2.40 15.64 33.90
C PHE A 133 1.96 15.56 35.37
N VAL A 134 1.77 14.32 35.85
CA VAL A 134 1.24 14.06 37.21
C VAL A 134 2.15 14.61 38.31
N THR A 135 3.47 14.54 38.10
CA THR A 135 4.46 15.15 39.01
C THR A 135 4.60 16.65 38.70
N PRO A 136 4.57 17.55 39.69
CA PRO A 136 4.81 18.97 39.48
C PRO A 136 6.18 19.21 38.82
N ILE A 137 6.18 19.95 37.72
CA ILE A 137 7.39 20.31 36.97
C ILE A 137 7.65 21.79 37.19
N ILE A 138 8.79 22.11 37.81
CA ILE A 138 9.22 23.49 38.06
C ILE A 138 10.36 23.81 37.10
N LEU A 139 10.09 24.66 36.11
CA LEU A 139 11.09 25.10 35.14
C LEU A 139 11.82 26.35 35.66
N PRO A 140 13.13 26.49 35.41
CA PRO A 140 13.86 27.69 35.78
C PRO A 140 13.41 28.88 34.90
N PRO A 141 13.14 30.06 35.49
CA PRO A 141 12.72 31.24 34.73
C PRO A 141 13.84 31.81 33.84
N PHE A 142 15.10 31.54 34.19
CA PHE A 142 16.30 32.03 33.51
C PHE A 142 17.31 30.89 33.33
N LEU A 143 18.02 30.81 32.19
CA LEU A 143 19.05 29.77 31.99
C LEU A 143 20.36 30.11 32.69
N ARG A 144 20.67 31.40 32.87
CA ARG A 144 21.88 31.85 33.57
C ARG A 144 21.96 31.39 35.03
N ASP A 145 20.80 31.08 35.62
CA ASP A 145 20.70 30.61 37.00
C ASP A 145 20.98 29.09 37.10
N ALA A 146 21.12 28.40 35.96
CA ALA A 146 21.46 26.99 35.90
C ALA A 146 23.00 26.79 35.87
N ARG A 147 23.57 26.16 36.89
CA ARG A 147 24.93 25.59 36.85
C ARG A 147 24.98 24.36 35.91
N ILE A 148 26.16 23.81 35.65
CA ILE A 148 26.33 22.64 34.76
C ILE A 148 25.44 21.46 35.20
N ASP A 149 25.37 21.18 36.51
CA ASP A 149 24.49 20.15 37.07
C ASP A 149 23.00 20.49 36.89
N ASP A 150 22.65 21.77 36.90
CA ASP A 150 21.27 22.23 36.68
C ASP A 150 20.85 22.08 35.21
N PHE A 151 21.78 22.20 34.26
CA PHE A 151 21.52 21.87 32.84
C PHE A 151 21.28 20.37 32.63
N ALA A 152 22.00 19.51 33.34
CA ALA A 152 21.77 18.06 33.29
C ALA A 152 20.37 17.72 33.82
N ASN A 153 19.98 18.29 34.97
CA ASN A 153 18.64 18.12 35.55
C ASN A 153 17.54 18.67 34.64
N LEU A 154 17.73 19.88 34.07
CA LEU A 154 16.79 20.48 33.13
C LEU A 154 16.63 19.63 31.86
N LEU A 155 17.73 19.11 31.33
CA LEU A 155 17.70 18.23 30.18
C LEU A 155 16.92 16.95 30.47
N GLN A 156 17.21 16.28 31.58
CA GLN A 156 16.50 15.07 32.00
C GLN A 156 14.99 15.32 32.15
N MET A 157 14.62 16.45 32.74
CA MET A 157 13.22 16.84 32.90
C MET A 157 12.53 17.06 31.54
N LEU A 158 13.16 17.80 30.61
CA LEU A 158 12.63 18.02 29.27
C LEU A 158 12.54 16.72 28.44
N GLU A 159 13.49 15.81 28.61
CA GLU A 159 13.48 14.49 27.96
C GLU A 159 12.33 13.62 28.51
N ASN A 160 12.13 13.59 29.83
CA ASN A 160 11.00 12.92 30.46
C ASN A 160 9.66 13.50 29.97
N MET A 161 9.53 14.83 29.94
CA MET A 161 8.34 15.48 29.38
C MET A 161 8.12 15.08 27.91
N THR A 162 9.19 14.99 27.13
CA THR A 162 9.13 14.62 25.71
C THR A 162 8.62 13.19 25.54
N LEU A 163 9.09 12.27 26.39
CA LEU A 163 8.64 10.89 26.41
C LEU A 163 7.15 10.77 26.78
N LEU A 164 6.71 11.46 27.82
CA LEU A 164 5.31 11.47 28.24
C LEU A 164 4.38 12.08 27.18
N LEU A 165 4.79 13.17 26.54
CA LEU A 165 3.97 13.78 25.50
C LEU A 165 3.95 12.93 24.22
N ARG A 166 5.05 12.21 23.93
CA ARG A 166 5.11 11.24 22.84
C ARG A 166 4.20 10.05 23.09
N SER A 167 4.15 9.53 24.32
CA SER A 167 3.26 8.41 24.66
C SER A 167 1.79 8.84 24.56
N LEU A 168 1.44 10.04 25.04
CA LEU A 168 0.10 10.60 24.87
C LEU A 168 -0.25 10.77 23.38
N LEU A 169 0.67 11.31 22.57
CA LEU A 169 0.45 11.47 21.14
C LEU A 169 0.18 10.12 20.48
N LEU A 170 0.98 9.10 20.77
CA LEU A 170 0.79 7.76 20.22
C LEU A 170 -0.56 7.15 20.64
N LEU A 171 -0.97 7.34 21.90
CA LEU A 171 -2.27 6.90 22.39
C LEU A 171 -3.41 7.58 21.63
N LYS A 172 -3.38 8.91 21.52
CA LYS A 172 -4.42 9.69 20.83
C LYS A 172 -4.47 9.40 19.32
N GLU A 173 -3.33 9.11 18.70
CA GLU A 173 -3.29 8.65 17.30
C GLU A 173 -3.98 7.30 17.12
N LYS A 174 -3.76 6.35 18.04
CA LYS A 174 -4.44 5.04 18.01
C LYS A 174 -5.93 5.14 18.29
N GLU A 175 -6.34 5.94 19.27
CA GLU A 175 -7.76 6.21 19.56
C GLU A 175 -8.45 6.80 18.33
N PHE A 176 -7.85 7.82 17.70
CA PHE A 176 -8.41 8.42 16.49
C PHE A 176 -8.51 7.42 15.33
N GLN A 177 -7.50 6.57 15.13
CA GLN A 177 -7.56 5.52 14.11
C GLN A 177 -8.70 4.54 14.37
N ALA A 178 -8.85 4.05 15.61
CA ALA A 178 -9.91 3.15 15.98
C ALA A 178 -11.30 3.78 15.79
N SER A 179 -11.51 5.01 16.26
CA SER A 179 -12.77 5.75 16.09
C SER A 179 -13.06 6.03 14.62
N SER A 180 -12.06 6.38 13.81
CA SER A 180 -12.25 6.64 12.39
C SER A 180 -12.60 5.36 11.62
N ILE A 181 -12.02 4.21 11.98
CA ILE A 181 -12.37 2.92 11.37
C ILE A 181 -13.81 2.57 11.75
N GLN A 182 -14.15 2.66 13.03
CA GLN A 182 -15.48 2.34 13.52
C GLN A 182 -16.54 3.23 12.87
N ALA A 183 -16.34 4.55 12.82
CA ALA A 183 -17.27 5.47 12.18
C ALA A 183 -17.48 5.17 10.68
N LYS A 184 -16.43 4.68 9.98
CA LYS A 184 -16.56 4.26 8.58
C LYS A 184 -17.29 2.93 8.42
N ILE A 185 -17.15 2.01 9.37
CA ILE A 185 -17.93 0.77 9.42
C ILE A 185 -19.40 1.10 9.70
N ASP A 186 -19.67 1.93 10.70
CA ASP A 186 -21.04 2.34 11.07
C ASP A 186 -21.73 3.05 9.91
N ALA A 187 -21.06 4.01 9.27
CA ALA A 187 -21.58 4.68 8.08
C ALA A 187 -21.84 3.70 6.92
N ARG A 188 -21.00 2.66 6.77
CA ARG A 188 -21.23 1.63 5.76
C ARG A 188 -22.43 0.74 6.10
N ASN A 189 -22.63 0.38 7.36
CA ASN A 189 -23.79 -0.39 7.82
C ASN A 189 -25.09 0.41 7.71
N ASP A 190 -25.03 1.70 8.03
CA ASP A 190 -26.13 2.65 7.83
C ASP A 190 -26.50 2.72 6.34
N ASN A 191 -25.50 2.92 5.47
CA ASN A 191 -25.72 2.88 4.02
C ASN A 191 -26.28 1.52 3.56
N PHE A 192 -25.85 0.39 4.12
CA PHE A 192 -26.43 -0.90 3.75
C PHE A 192 -27.94 -0.96 4.01
N THR A 193 -28.41 -0.28 5.05
CA THR A 193 -29.83 -0.26 5.45
C THR A 193 -30.61 0.83 4.72
N ASN A 194 -30.03 2.03 4.61
CA ASN A 194 -30.74 3.26 4.23
C ASN A 194 -30.35 3.78 2.82
N ASP A 195 -29.19 3.39 2.27
CA ASP A 195 -28.69 3.82 0.96
C ASP A 195 -27.80 2.74 0.30
N ILE A 196 -28.46 1.70 -0.21
CA ILE A 196 -27.81 0.54 -0.86
C ILE A 196 -26.89 0.98 -2.01
N SER A 197 -27.22 2.08 -2.71
CA SER A 197 -26.38 2.58 -3.81
C SER A 197 -25.03 3.06 -3.29
N THR A 198 -25.02 3.93 -2.28
CA THR A 198 -23.77 4.40 -1.66
C THR A 198 -23.00 3.26 -0.99
N PHE A 199 -23.68 2.27 -0.42
CA PHE A 199 -23.04 1.06 0.08
C PHE A 199 -22.30 0.30 -1.03
N ILE A 200 -22.95 0.02 -2.16
CA ILE A 200 -22.37 -0.73 -3.28
C ILE A 200 -21.15 0.02 -3.85
N GLU A 201 -21.24 1.33 -4.03
CA GLU A 201 -20.13 2.16 -4.52
C GLU A 201 -18.92 2.09 -3.58
N SER A 202 -19.16 2.25 -2.28
CA SER A 202 -18.13 2.15 -1.24
C SER A 202 -17.53 0.74 -1.16
N ALA A 203 -18.37 -0.29 -1.19
CA ALA A 203 -17.98 -1.69 -1.10
C ALA A 203 -17.09 -2.13 -2.28
N LEU A 204 -17.44 -1.69 -3.49
CA LEU A 204 -16.70 -2.01 -4.71
C LEU A 204 -15.54 -1.05 -4.97
N SER A 205 -15.44 0.05 -4.21
CA SER A 205 -14.50 1.15 -4.48
C SER A 205 -14.62 1.69 -5.90
N ARG A 206 -15.85 1.83 -6.40
CA ARG A 206 -16.15 2.25 -7.79
C ARG A 206 -17.17 3.38 -7.79
N THR A 207 -16.93 4.37 -8.64
CA THR A 207 -17.94 5.38 -9.01
C THR A 207 -18.89 4.78 -10.05
N ARG A 208 -20.20 4.82 -9.79
CA ARG A 208 -21.20 4.24 -10.69
C ARG A 208 -21.26 5.06 -11.99
N ARG A 209 -21.17 4.37 -13.14
CA ARG A 209 -21.52 4.97 -14.43
C ARG A 209 -23.01 4.77 -14.61
N ARG A 210 -23.77 5.85 -14.74
CA ARG A 210 -25.22 5.80 -14.95
C ARG A 210 -25.50 5.88 -16.44
N ILE A 211 -26.26 4.92 -16.94
CA ILE A 211 -26.92 5.04 -18.25
C ILE A 211 -28.32 5.57 -17.94
N VAL A 212 -28.73 6.63 -18.64
CA VAL A 212 -30.09 7.17 -18.56
C VAL A 212 -30.82 6.67 -19.80
N LEU A 213 -31.87 5.87 -19.59
CA LEU A 213 -32.76 5.41 -20.65
C LEU A 213 -34.01 6.30 -20.61
N ASP A 214 -33.99 7.41 -21.35
CA ASP A 214 -35.11 8.35 -21.45
C ASP A 214 -36.01 8.07 -22.66
N ARG A 215 -35.56 7.18 -23.56
CA ARG A 215 -36.28 6.80 -24.77
C ARG A 215 -35.99 5.35 -25.12
N VAL A 216 -37.04 4.59 -25.43
CA VAL A 216 -36.93 3.21 -25.93
C VAL A 216 -37.66 3.12 -27.25
N PHE A 217 -36.99 2.62 -28.28
CA PHE A 217 -37.58 2.41 -29.60
C PHE A 217 -37.95 0.93 -29.74
N ILE A 218 -39.24 0.65 -29.87
CA ILE A 218 -39.76 -0.69 -30.16
C ILE A 218 -39.85 -0.84 -31.66
N ASP A 219 -39.01 -1.70 -32.22
CA ASP A 219 -38.96 -2.00 -33.64
C ASP A 219 -40.01 -3.08 -33.99
N HIS A 220 -41.29 -2.68 -34.00
CA HIS A 220 -42.38 -3.56 -34.43
C HIS A 220 -42.57 -3.46 -35.95
N PRO A 221 -42.68 -4.59 -36.68
CA PRO A 221 -42.66 -4.62 -38.15
C PRO A 221 -43.77 -3.81 -38.84
N THR A 222 -44.88 -3.55 -38.14
CA THR A 222 -46.00 -2.77 -38.68
C THR A 222 -46.24 -1.42 -37.98
N HIS A 223 -45.72 -1.23 -36.76
CA HIS A 223 -46.01 -0.06 -35.93
C HIS A 223 -44.82 0.28 -35.03
N PRO A 224 -43.72 0.80 -35.60
CA PRO A 224 -42.58 1.23 -34.81
C PRO A 224 -43.00 2.32 -33.81
N THR A 225 -42.64 2.14 -32.55
CA THR A 225 -43.10 3.01 -31.46
C THR A 225 -41.91 3.54 -30.66
N LEU A 226 -41.84 4.86 -30.48
CA LEU A 226 -40.87 5.48 -29.59
C LEU A 226 -41.54 5.79 -28.24
N LEU A 227 -41.13 5.08 -27.20
CA LEU A 227 -41.56 5.33 -25.84
C LEU A 227 -40.73 6.44 -25.22
N THR A 228 -41.40 7.44 -24.66
CA THR A 228 -40.79 8.55 -23.91
C THR A 228 -41.38 8.70 -22.50
N SER A 229 -42.43 7.93 -22.18
CA SER A 229 -43.04 7.92 -20.84
C SER A 229 -42.21 7.02 -19.90
N PRO A 230 -41.84 7.47 -18.69
CA PRO A 230 -41.06 6.67 -17.75
C PRO A 230 -41.68 5.30 -17.46
N ASP A 231 -42.98 5.24 -17.18
CA ASP A 231 -43.66 3.98 -16.84
C ASP A 231 -43.69 3.00 -18.02
N ALA A 232 -43.87 3.53 -19.24
CA ALA A 232 -43.86 2.72 -20.45
C ALA A 232 -42.46 2.19 -20.78
N ILE A 233 -41.43 3.03 -20.57
CA ILE A 233 -40.03 2.63 -20.72
C ILE A 233 -39.67 1.55 -19.71
N ASP A 234 -40.02 1.71 -18.43
CA ASP A 234 -39.72 0.72 -17.39
C ASP A 234 -40.38 -0.62 -17.70
N GLN A 235 -41.66 -0.61 -18.10
CA GLN A 235 -42.38 -1.83 -18.47
C GLN A 235 -41.74 -2.55 -19.65
N GLU A 236 -41.42 -1.83 -20.72
CA GLU A 236 -40.79 -2.39 -21.92
C GLU A 236 -39.38 -2.92 -21.61
N VAL A 237 -38.59 -2.22 -20.80
CA VAL A 237 -37.25 -2.66 -20.40
C VAL A 237 -37.32 -3.96 -19.59
N ILE A 238 -38.25 -4.04 -18.64
CA ILE A 238 -38.47 -5.27 -17.85
C ILE A 238 -38.88 -6.42 -18.78
N GLU A 239 -39.87 -6.20 -19.63
CA GLU A 239 -40.39 -7.22 -20.55
C GLU A 239 -39.30 -7.69 -21.53
N HIS A 240 -38.54 -6.76 -22.11
CA HIS A 240 -37.42 -7.07 -22.97
C HIS A 240 -36.39 -7.92 -22.23
N PHE A 241 -35.83 -7.48 -21.11
CA PHE A 241 -34.75 -8.23 -20.46
C PHE A 241 -35.19 -9.56 -19.83
N GLN A 242 -36.47 -9.72 -19.48
CA GLN A 242 -37.00 -11.00 -19.03
C GLN A 242 -37.15 -12.02 -20.16
N ASN A 243 -37.42 -11.58 -21.39
CA ASN A 243 -37.79 -12.46 -22.50
C ASN A 243 -36.78 -12.47 -23.67
N PHE A 244 -35.84 -11.52 -23.71
CA PHE A 244 -34.83 -11.35 -24.76
C PHE A 244 -33.92 -12.57 -24.88
N VAL A 245 -33.64 -13.24 -23.77
CA VAL A 245 -32.99 -14.55 -23.77
C VAL A 245 -34.08 -15.60 -23.61
N PRO A 246 -34.32 -16.46 -24.61
CA PRO A 246 -35.19 -17.60 -24.43
C PRO A 246 -34.66 -18.43 -23.27
N ILE A 247 -35.42 -18.56 -22.17
CA ILE A 247 -35.10 -19.49 -21.08
C ILE A 247 -35.45 -20.89 -21.58
N THR A 248 -34.68 -21.39 -22.55
CA THR A 248 -34.80 -22.76 -23.03
C THR A 248 -33.90 -23.64 -22.19
N SER A 249 -34.54 -24.30 -21.21
CA SER A 249 -34.09 -25.55 -20.57
C SER A 249 -32.81 -25.48 -19.74
N THR A 250 -32.72 -26.42 -18.79
CA THR A 250 -31.54 -26.79 -17.98
C THR A 250 -30.19 -26.43 -18.60
N PRO A 251 -29.23 -25.88 -17.81
CA PRO A 251 -27.89 -25.62 -18.28
C PRO A 251 -27.29 -26.88 -18.95
N PRO A 252 -26.60 -26.74 -20.08
CA PRO A 252 -25.94 -27.87 -20.74
C PRO A 252 -24.92 -28.49 -19.77
N SER A 253 -24.96 -29.82 -19.63
CA SER A 253 -24.11 -30.55 -18.69
C SER A 253 -22.74 -30.88 -19.29
N SER A 254 -22.63 -30.82 -20.62
CA SER A 254 -21.44 -31.12 -21.40
C SER A 254 -21.35 -30.23 -22.64
N ILE A 255 -20.19 -30.25 -23.32
CA ILE A 255 -19.99 -29.55 -24.60
C ILE A 255 -20.97 -30.05 -25.68
N GLN A 256 -21.39 -31.31 -25.62
CA GLN A 256 -22.34 -31.91 -26.59
C GLN A 256 -23.76 -31.38 -26.42
N ASP A 257 -24.09 -30.89 -25.22
CA ASP A 257 -25.40 -30.31 -24.91
C ASP A 257 -25.48 -28.81 -25.29
N LEU A 258 -24.38 -28.21 -25.77
CA LEU A 258 -24.36 -26.80 -26.14
C LEU A 258 -25.23 -26.52 -27.37
N PRO A 259 -25.95 -25.38 -27.40
CA PRO A 259 -26.60 -24.91 -28.62
C PRO A 259 -25.62 -24.83 -29.79
N GLU A 260 -26.11 -25.07 -31.00
CA GLU A 260 -25.30 -25.18 -32.23
C GLU A 260 -24.29 -24.03 -32.40
N ARG A 261 -24.71 -22.79 -32.14
CA ARG A 261 -23.82 -21.61 -32.17
C ARG A 261 -22.55 -21.80 -31.33
N TRP A 262 -22.71 -22.29 -30.10
CA TRP A 262 -21.60 -22.47 -29.16
C TRP A 262 -20.84 -23.75 -29.45
N SER A 263 -21.52 -24.83 -29.81
CA SER A 263 -20.88 -26.07 -30.27
C SER A 263 -19.90 -25.79 -31.42
N ASN A 264 -20.33 -25.01 -32.42
CA ASN A 264 -19.49 -24.60 -33.54
C ASN A 264 -18.35 -23.66 -33.13
N ALA A 265 -18.57 -22.76 -32.16
CA ALA A 265 -17.54 -21.85 -31.68
C ALA A 265 -16.42 -22.55 -30.89
N TYR A 266 -16.76 -23.63 -30.17
CA TYR A 266 -15.80 -24.45 -29.43
C TYR A 266 -15.29 -25.65 -30.23
N ALA A 267 -15.77 -25.86 -31.45
CA ALA A 267 -15.24 -26.89 -32.33
C ALA A 267 -13.77 -26.59 -32.67
N PRO A 268 -12.91 -27.62 -32.75
CA PRO A 268 -11.54 -27.45 -33.21
C PRO A 268 -11.50 -26.77 -34.58
N LEU A 269 -10.61 -25.79 -34.74
CA LEU A 269 -10.40 -25.13 -36.02
C LEU A 269 -9.79 -26.13 -37.01
N ALA A 270 -10.42 -26.30 -38.18
CA ALA A 270 -10.00 -27.29 -39.18
C ALA A 270 -8.53 -27.12 -39.64
N ASP A 271 -8.07 -25.87 -39.68
CA ASP A 271 -6.71 -25.52 -40.12
C ASP A 271 -5.67 -25.59 -38.99
N VAL A 272 -6.10 -25.87 -37.75
CA VAL A 272 -5.22 -25.98 -36.59
C VAL A 272 -5.10 -27.44 -36.20
N SER A 273 -3.90 -27.99 -36.40
CA SER A 273 -3.61 -29.36 -35.98
C SER A 273 -3.78 -29.50 -34.46
N PRO A 274 -4.49 -30.52 -33.95
CA PRO A 274 -4.55 -30.81 -32.52
C PRO A 274 -3.17 -30.97 -31.86
N ALA A 275 -2.15 -31.31 -32.65
CA ALA A 275 -0.77 -31.47 -32.20
C ALA A 275 -0.16 -30.21 -31.58
N ILE A 276 -0.72 -29.01 -31.80
CA ILE A 276 -0.24 -27.79 -31.12
C ILE A 276 -0.37 -27.86 -29.59
N PHE A 277 -1.22 -28.76 -29.08
CA PHE A 277 -1.44 -28.95 -27.65
C PHE A 277 -0.63 -30.13 -27.08
N ASP A 278 0.07 -30.90 -27.90
CA ASP A 278 0.80 -32.10 -27.46
C ASP A 278 1.81 -31.77 -26.36
N SER A 279 2.48 -30.62 -26.48
CA SER A 279 3.45 -30.11 -25.50
C SER A 279 2.87 -29.09 -24.52
N LEU A 280 1.54 -28.92 -24.44
CA LEU A 280 0.94 -27.91 -23.56
C LEU A 280 1.25 -28.18 -22.07
N MET A 281 1.36 -29.45 -21.70
CA MET A 281 1.68 -29.89 -20.35
C MET A 281 3.19 -30.12 -20.13
N ASP A 282 4.01 -29.96 -21.18
CA ASP A 282 5.46 -30.08 -21.04
C ASP A 282 5.99 -28.86 -20.26
N PRO A 283 6.94 -29.06 -19.33
CA PRO A 283 7.57 -27.94 -18.66
C PRO A 283 8.38 -27.11 -19.68
N PRO A 284 8.48 -25.79 -19.48
CA PRO A 284 9.28 -24.94 -20.37
C PRO A 284 10.75 -25.38 -20.32
N THR A 285 11.43 -25.30 -21.46
CA THR A 285 12.88 -25.50 -21.48
C THR A 285 13.61 -24.33 -20.82
N LEU A 286 14.84 -24.56 -20.36
CA LEU A 286 15.66 -23.50 -19.75
C LEU A 286 15.92 -22.35 -20.74
N ASP A 287 16.08 -22.65 -22.02
CA ASP A 287 16.33 -21.65 -23.07
C ASP A 287 15.08 -20.80 -23.35
N GLU A 288 13.91 -21.43 -23.45
CA GLU A 288 12.63 -20.71 -23.60
C GLU A 288 12.36 -19.82 -22.41
N TRP A 289 12.58 -20.33 -21.20
CA TRP A 289 12.44 -19.56 -19.96
C TRP A 289 13.38 -18.36 -19.94
N SER A 290 14.67 -18.58 -20.20
CA SER A 290 15.69 -17.53 -20.21
C SER A 290 15.40 -16.47 -21.28
N SER A 291 15.01 -16.89 -22.48
CA SER A 291 14.58 -16.00 -23.56
C SER A 291 13.35 -15.17 -23.16
N THR A 292 12.35 -15.81 -22.54
CA THR A 292 11.13 -15.15 -22.06
C THR A 292 11.45 -14.08 -21.02
N ILE A 293 12.28 -14.39 -20.03
CA ILE A 293 12.68 -13.43 -18.99
C ILE A 293 13.44 -12.26 -19.60
N SER A 294 14.37 -12.53 -20.52
CA SER A 294 15.16 -11.47 -21.19
C SER A 294 14.30 -10.50 -22.00
N SER A 295 13.22 -11.00 -22.64
CA SER A 295 12.33 -10.23 -23.52
C SER A 295 11.24 -9.46 -22.79
N MET A 296 11.08 -9.63 -21.46
CA MET A 296 10.08 -8.89 -20.69
C MET A 296 10.26 -7.37 -20.86
N PRO A 297 9.19 -6.57 -20.92
CA PRO A 297 9.32 -5.13 -21.11
C PRO A 297 9.91 -4.44 -19.86
N ASN A 298 10.76 -3.44 -20.05
CA ASN A 298 11.22 -2.58 -18.95
C ASN A 298 10.15 -1.53 -18.58
N ASP A 299 10.35 -0.86 -17.45
CA ASP A 299 9.56 0.27 -16.96
C ASP A 299 8.10 -0.08 -16.66
N LYS A 300 7.85 -1.36 -16.37
CA LYS A 300 6.54 -1.82 -15.90
C LYS A 300 6.44 -1.71 -14.38
N ALA A 301 5.28 -1.24 -13.94
CA ALA A 301 5.00 -1.16 -12.52
C ALA A 301 5.02 -2.58 -11.92
N PRO A 302 5.82 -2.84 -10.87
CA PRO A 302 5.81 -4.14 -10.24
C PRO A 302 4.46 -4.37 -9.55
N GLY A 303 4.02 -5.62 -9.55
CA GLY A 303 2.80 -6.04 -8.86
C GLY A 303 2.93 -5.96 -7.33
N PRO A 304 1.99 -6.56 -6.58
CA PRO A 304 2.00 -6.56 -5.11
C PRO A 304 3.27 -7.14 -4.47
N SER A 305 4.01 -7.98 -5.20
CA SER A 305 5.31 -8.54 -4.80
C SER A 305 6.43 -7.49 -4.76
N MET A 306 6.30 -6.37 -5.47
CA MET A 306 7.35 -5.36 -5.66
C MET A 306 8.60 -5.86 -6.41
N ILE A 307 8.54 -7.08 -6.98
CA ILE A 307 9.58 -7.60 -7.87
C ILE A 307 9.26 -7.10 -9.28
N SER A 308 10.20 -6.39 -9.90
CA SER A 308 10.05 -5.92 -11.27
C SER A 308 10.75 -6.84 -12.27
N TYR A 309 10.44 -6.67 -13.55
CA TYR A 309 11.06 -7.46 -14.60
C TYR A 309 12.58 -7.22 -14.69
N GLU A 310 13.04 -6.00 -14.42
CA GLU A 310 14.47 -5.67 -14.36
C GLU A 310 15.18 -6.51 -13.30
N MET A 311 14.57 -6.73 -12.13
CA MET A 311 15.15 -7.60 -11.10
C MET A 311 15.24 -9.06 -11.57
N LEU A 312 14.22 -9.55 -12.28
CA LEU A 312 14.19 -10.93 -12.79
C LEU A 312 15.21 -11.17 -13.91
N LYS A 313 15.45 -10.16 -14.75
CA LYS A 313 16.46 -10.20 -15.82
C LYS A 313 17.89 -10.28 -15.31
N HIS A 314 18.14 -9.77 -14.10
CA HIS A 314 19.46 -9.66 -13.50
C HIS A 314 19.65 -10.57 -12.28
N LEU A 315 18.92 -11.69 -12.22
CA LEU A 315 19.17 -12.72 -11.21
C LEU A 315 20.54 -13.37 -11.43
N GLY A 316 21.19 -13.74 -10.33
CA GLY A 316 22.39 -14.57 -10.39
C GLY A 316 22.07 -16.02 -10.79
N PRO A 317 23.05 -16.81 -11.21
CA PRO A 317 22.86 -18.20 -11.64
C PRO A 317 22.10 -19.07 -10.63
N SER A 318 22.42 -18.96 -9.34
CA SER A 318 21.75 -19.77 -8.31
C SER A 318 20.29 -19.37 -8.16
N ALA A 319 20.00 -18.07 -8.03
CA ALA A 319 18.63 -17.58 -7.92
C ALA A 319 17.81 -17.83 -9.19
N SER A 320 18.42 -17.75 -10.37
CA SER A 320 17.79 -18.09 -11.65
C SER A 320 17.39 -19.57 -11.72
N THR A 321 18.27 -20.46 -11.26
CA THR A 321 17.99 -21.91 -11.17
C THR A 321 16.82 -22.20 -10.23
N LEU A 322 16.81 -21.60 -9.04
CA LEU A 322 15.71 -21.75 -8.08
C LEU A 322 14.39 -21.18 -8.63
N LEU A 323 14.44 -20.08 -9.38
CA LEU A 323 13.25 -19.53 -10.03
C LEU A 323 12.73 -20.44 -11.14
N PHE A 324 13.61 -21.02 -11.96
CA PHE A 324 13.21 -21.98 -12.99
C PHE A 324 12.56 -23.21 -12.37
N ASN A 325 13.19 -23.78 -11.34
CA ASN A 325 12.64 -24.89 -10.57
C ASN A 325 11.26 -24.59 -9.96
N LEU A 326 11.01 -23.36 -9.50
CA LEU A 326 9.69 -22.93 -9.01
C LEU A 326 8.61 -23.02 -10.11
N ILE A 327 8.96 -22.69 -11.34
CA ILE A 327 8.03 -22.66 -12.48
C ILE A 327 7.78 -24.05 -13.05
N CYS A 328 8.77 -24.94 -12.97
CA CYS A 328 8.66 -26.34 -13.38
C CYS A 328 8.06 -27.27 -12.29
N ALA A 329 7.69 -26.73 -11.13
CA ALA A 329 7.27 -27.50 -9.94
C ALA A 329 5.83 -27.99 -9.95
#